data_AF-A0A9D5FK98-F1
#
_entry.id   AF-A0A9D5FK98-F1
#
_cell.length_a   1.000
_cell.length_b   1.000
_cell.length_c   1.000
_cell.angle_alpha   90.00
_cell.angle_beta   90.00
_cell.angle_gamma   90.00
#
_symmetry.space_group_name_H-M   'P 1'
#
loop_
_entity.id
_entity.type
_entity.pdbx_description
1 polymer ?
#
loop_
_entity_poly.entity_id
_entity_poly.type
_entity_poly.pdbx_seq_one_letter_code
_entity_poly.pdbx_strand_id
1 'polypeptide(L)'
;MKCKETEPLILLAESGELPAADREALEAHLKTCAQCAEYRLYVAGLTGLAKKALPAGEPSDLLVGRIMAEARSHAAPRVTSFRRPVLQILAYAAALAVAAGVWLMFKPAENGNGRAKRIDHARAIVAMVTDQEVKNGLPAATAGDHDRALKALADQLLRMEGLSVEPIDQDLSSYGIDPEA
;
A
#
# COMPACT_ATOMS: atom_id res chain seq x y z
N MET A 1 7.11 -52.72 12.99
CA MET A 1 7.04 -53.02 14.44
C MET A 1 6.37 -54.36 14.64
N LYS A 2 6.78 -55.09 15.67
CA LYS A 2 6.12 -56.34 16.07
C LYS A 2 4.99 -56.02 17.06
N CYS A 3 3.90 -56.80 17.05
CA CYS A 3 2.77 -56.56 17.97
C CYS A 3 3.21 -56.57 19.45
N LYS A 4 4.14 -57.46 19.82
CA LYS A 4 4.68 -57.55 21.19
C LYS A 4 5.39 -56.27 21.66
N GLU A 5 5.99 -55.51 20.75
CA GLU A 5 6.65 -54.24 21.08
C GLU A 5 5.63 -53.09 21.16
N THR A 6 4.43 -53.29 20.61
CA THR A 6 3.41 -52.26 20.49
C THR A 6 2.51 -52.19 21.72
N GLU A 7 2.22 -53.33 22.37
CA GLU A 7 1.46 -53.38 23.63
C GLU A 7 1.96 -52.41 24.72
N PRO A 8 3.25 -52.36 25.09
CA PRO A 8 3.73 -51.41 26.09
C PRO A 8 3.60 -49.96 25.63
N LEU A 9 3.74 -49.69 24.33
CA LEU A 9 3.57 -48.35 23.77
C LEU A 9 2.11 -47.89 23.82
N ILE A 10 1.15 -48.81 23.67
CA ILE A 10 -0.28 -48.52 23.85
C ILE A 10 -0.56 -48.12 25.30
N LEU A 11 0.01 -48.83 26.28
CA LEU A 11 -0.15 -48.48 27.70
C LEU A 11 0.46 -47.10 28.02
N LEU A 12 1.66 -46.82 27.50
CA LEU A 12 2.31 -45.52 27.63
C LEU A 12 1.54 -44.39 26.94
N ALA A 13 0.87 -44.68 25.82
CA ALA A 13 0.02 -43.72 25.13
C ALA A 13 -1.20 -43.35 25.99
N GLU A 14 -1.84 -44.34 26.62
CA GLU A 14 -3.02 -44.13 27.47
C GLU A 14 -2.67 -43.44 28.81
N SER A 15 -1.45 -43.61 29.34
CA SER A 15 -0.96 -42.85 30.49
C SER A 15 -0.49 -41.43 30.14
N GLY A 16 -0.27 -41.13 28.85
CA GLY A 16 0.26 -39.86 28.37
C GLY A 16 1.79 -39.75 28.42
N GLU A 17 2.48 -40.83 28.77
CA GLU A 17 3.95 -40.90 28.93
C GLU A 17 4.67 -41.26 27.62
N LEU A 18 3.94 -41.54 26.53
CA LEU A 18 4.54 -41.88 25.25
C LEU A 18 5.28 -40.67 24.63
N PRO A 19 6.60 -40.79 24.36
CA PRO A 19 7.38 -39.75 23.70
C PRO A 19 6.82 -39.40 22.32
N ALA A 20 7.00 -38.15 21.90
CA ALA A 20 6.46 -37.67 20.62
C ALA A 20 7.00 -38.47 19.40
N ALA A 21 8.26 -38.92 19.46
CA ALA A 21 8.88 -39.70 18.39
C ALA A 21 8.17 -41.05 18.14
N ASP A 22 7.65 -41.69 19.20
CA ASP A 22 7.07 -43.03 19.11
C ASP A 22 5.57 -43.00 18.78
N ARG A 23 4.92 -41.83 18.87
CA ARG A 23 3.48 -41.68 18.59
C ARG A 23 3.15 -41.97 17.14
N GLU A 24 3.93 -41.43 16.20
CA GLU A 24 3.67 -41.61 14.77
C GLU A 24 3.82 -43.08 14.35
N ALA A 25 4.85 -43.76 14.86
CA ALA A 25 5.10 -45.17 14.60
C ALA A 25 3.98 -46.06 15.16
N LEU A 26 3.51 -45.76 16.38
CA LEU A 26 2.37 -46.45 16.99
C LEU A 26 1.09 -46.23 16.17
N GLU A 27 0.78 -45.00 15.79
CA GLU A 27 -0.42 -44.68 14.99
C GLU A 27 -0.41 -45.38 13.62
N ALA A 28 0.76 -45.44 12.96
CA ALA A 28 0.91 -46.17 11.71
C ALA A 28 0.65 -47.68 11.89
N HIS A 29 1.14 -48.27 12.99
CA HIS A 29 0.90 -49.69 13.28
C HIS A 29 -0.59 -49.96 13.58
N LEU A 30 -1.25 -49.10 14.35
CA LEU A 30 -2.67 -49.26 14.69
C LEU A 30 -3.60 -49.20 13.47
N LYS A 31 -3.22 -48.50 12.41
CA LYS A 31 -3.98 -48.48 11.14
C LYS A 31 -3.90 -49.79 10.37
N THR A 32 -2.87 -50.61 10.63
CA THR A 32 -2.60 -51.83 9.85
C THR A 32 -2.87 -53.12 10.63
N CYS A 33 -2.77 -53.09 11.96
CA CYS A 33 -2.95 -54.24 12.83
C CYS A 33 -4.26 -54.14 13.63
N ALA A 34 -5.27 -54.92 13.21
CA ALA A 34 -6.58 -54.96 13.87
C ALA A 34 -6.49 -55.41 15.34
N GLN A 35 -5.62 -56.37 15.66
CA GLN A 35 -5.44 -56.86 17.04
C GLN A 35 -4.95 -55.75 17.99
N CYS A 36 -3.96 -54.97 17.55
CA CYS A 36 -3.46 -53.86 18.36
C CYS A 36 -4.48 -52.71 18.49
N ALA A 37 -5.31 -52.49 17.46
CA ALA A 37 -6.41 -51.54 17.52
C ALA A 37 -7.48 -51.96 18.54
N GLU A 38 -7.87 -53.23 18.54
CA GLU A 38 -8.80 -53.79 19.53
C GLU A 38 -8.24 -53.73 20.94
N TYR A 39 -6.96 -54.08 21.13
CA TYR A 39 -6.29 -53.99 22.43
C TYR A 39 -6.29 -52.56 22.97
N ARG A 40 -6.03 -51.55 22.12
CA ARG A 40 -6.13 -50.15 22.52
C ARG A 40 -7.53 -49.77 23.00
N LEU A 41 -8.57 -50.19 22.28
CA LEU A 41 -9.96 -49.94 22.69
C LEU A 41 -10.29 -50.62 24.02
N TYR A 42 -9.81 -51.83 24.23
CA TYR A 42 -9.97 -52.57 25.48
C TYR A 42 -9.31 -51.82 26.65
N VAL A 43 -8.06 -51.39 26.51
CA VAL A 43 -7.34 -50.61 27.53
C VAL A 43 -8.05 -49.29 27.80
N ALA A 44 -8.45 -48.55 26.77
CA ALA A 44 -9.20 -47.29 26.92
C ALA A 44 -10.55 -47.49 27.65
N GLY A 45 -11.21 -48.61 27.40
CA GLY A 45 -12.43 -49.01 28.13
C GLY A 45 -12.16 -49.25 29.61
N LEU A 46 -11.11 -50.00 29.94
CA LEU A 46 -10.70 -50.26 31.33
C LEU A 46 -10.31 -48.97 32.06
N THR A 47 -9.51 -48.10 31.45
CA THR A 47 -9.10 -46.83 32.06
C THR A 47 -10.31 -45.91 32.26
N GLY A 48 -11.27 -45.91 31.32
CA GLY A 48 -12.53 -45.19 31.45
C GLY A 48 -13.39 -45.69 32.60
N LEU A 49 -13.49 -47.02 32.80
CA LEU A 49 -14.20 -47.62 33.94
C LEU A 49 -13.51 -47.31 35.27
N ALA A 50 -12.18 -47.43 35.32
CA ALA A 50 -11.40 -47.07 36.50
C ALA A 50 -11.62 -45.61 36.89
N LYS A 51 -11.52 -44.68 35.94
CA LYS A 51 -11.76 -43.24 36.18
C LYS A 51 -13.15 -42.95 36.75
N LYS A 52 -14.18 -43.73 36.37
CA LYS A 52 -15.54 -43.59 36.92
C LYS A 52 -15.70 -44.23 38.30
N ALA A 53 -14.96 -45.31 38.57
CA ALA A 53 -15.01 -46.02 39.84
C ALA A 53 -14.26 -45.29 40.96
N LEU A 54 -13.22 -44.53 40.62
CA LEU A 54 -12.54 -43.70 41.61
C LEU A 54 -13.39 -42.47 41.95
N PRO A 55 -13.58 -42.15 43.24
CA PRO A 55 -14.22 -40.91 43.63
C PRO A 55 -13.33 -39.76 43.13
N ALA A 56 -13.86 -38.96 42.20
CA ALA A 56 -13.24 -37.70 41.83
C ALA A 56 -13.38 -36.76 43.03
N GLY A 57 -12.38 -36.77 43.91
CA GLY A 57 -12.25 -35.75 44.94
C GLY A 57 -12.07 -34.40 44.26
N GLU A 58 -12.81 -33.40 44.72
CA GLU A 58 -12.65 -32.04 44.22
C GLU A 58 -11.24 -31.55 44.59
N PRO A 59 -10.42 -31.11 43.63
CA PRO A 59 -9.09 -30.61 43.93
C PRO A 59 -9.20 -29.36 44.79
N SER A 60 -8.27 -29.18 45.73
CA SER A 60 -8.30 -27.98 46.58
C SER A 60 -8.14 -26.71 45.74
N ASP A 61 -8.83 -25.64 46.14
CA ASP A 61 -8.73 -24.32 45.47
C ASP A 61 -7.28 -23.83 45.35
N LEU A 62 -6.46 -24.15 46.36
CA LEU A 62 -5.03 -23.83 46.36
C LEU A 62 -4.28 -24.55 45.24
N LEU A 63 -4.59 -25.83 44.98
CA LEU A 63 -3.97 -26.60 43.91
C LEU A 63 -4.41 -26.06 42.53
N VAL A 64 -5.70 -25.82 42.36
CA VAL A 64 -6.26 -25.23 41.13
C VAL A 64 -5.63 -23.86 40.87
N GLY A 65 -5.52 -23.02 41.90
CA GLY A 65 -4.87 -21.71 41.83
C GLY A 65 -3.42 -21.78 41.39
N ARG A 66 -2.63 -22.74 41.90
CA ARG A 66 -1.24 -22.96 41.50
C ARG A 66 -1.13 -23.42 40.04
N ILE A 67 -1.96 -24.38 39.62
CA ILE A 67 -1.99 -24.85 38.22
C ILE A 67 -2.33 -23.69 37.28
N MET A 68 -3.32 -22.87 37.63
CA MET A 68 -3.71 -21.71 36.81
C MET A 68 -2.65 -20.61 36.81
N ALA A 69 -1.89 -20.45 37.89
CA ALA A 69 -0.76 -19.51 37.92
C ALA A 69 0.38 -19.99 37.01
N GLU A 70 0.72 -21.27 37.07
CA GLU A 70 1.75 -21.88 36.23
C GLU A 70 1.34 -21.91 34.75
N ALA A 71 0.09 -22.25 34.44
CA ALA A 71 -0.42 -22.18 33.07
C ALA A 71 -0.32 -20.75 32.48
N ARG A 72 -0.48 -19.73 33.33
CA ARG A 72 -0.31 -18.33 32.94
C ARG A 72 1.16 -17.91 32.79
N SER A 73 2.09 -18.51 33.52
CA SER A 73 3.53 -18.21 33.38
C SER A 73 4.11 -18.77 32.08
N HIS A 74 3.60 -19.92 31.60
CA HIS A 74 3.97 -20.52 30.31
C HIS A 74 3.15 -20.00 29.12
N ALA A 75 2.08 -19.25 29.37
CA ALA A 75 1.34 -18.60 28.31
C ALA A 75 2.25 -17.56 27.65
N ALA A 76 2.52 -17.74 26.35
CA ALA A 76 3.34 -16.82 25.58
C ALA A 76 2.86 -15.37 25.83
N PRO A 77 3.80 -14.41 26.03
CA PRO A 77 3.42 -13.04 26.30
C PRO A 77 2.51 -12.58 25.17
N ARG A 78 1.28 -12.19 25.52
CA ARG A 78 0.40 -11.49 24.59
C ARG A 78 1.12 -10.20 24.23
N VAL A 79 1.87 -10.23 23.14
CA VAL A 79 2.54 -9.05 22.60
C VAL A 79 1.40 -8.09 22.30
N THR A 80 1.20 -7.09 23.16
CA THR A 80 0.17 -6.11 22.94
C THR A 80 0.58 -5.41 21.64
N SER A 81 -0.16 -5.70 20.57
CA SER A 81 0.14 -5.28 19.19
C SER A 81 -0.10 -3.78 18.99
N PHE A 82 0.07 -2.98 20.04
CA PHE A 82 -0.11 -1.54 20.00
C PHE A 82 1.15 -0.80 19.55
N ARG A 83 2.34 -1.43 19.65
CA ARG A 83 3.59 -0.87 19.11
C ARG A 83 3.71 -0.96 17.59
N ARG A 84 3.06 -1.94 16.96
CA ARG A 84 3.07 -2.13 15.50
C ARG A 84 2.40 -0.98 14.71
N PRO A 85 1.20 -0.50 15.06
CA PRO A 85 0.58 0.60 14.33
C PRO A 85 1.33 1.93 14.54
N VAL A 86 1.89 2.19 15.73
CA VAL A 86 2.65 3.43 16.00
C VAL A 86 3.94 3.50 15.16
N LEU A 87 4.66 2.38 15.03
CA LEU A 87 5.84 2.31 14.17
C LEU A 87 5.50 2.48 12.68
N GLN A 88 4.35 1.96 12.24
CA GLN A 88 3.86 2.17 10.87
C GLN A 88 3.53 3.65 10.61
N ILE A 89 2.85 4.32 11.54
CA ILE A 89 2.54 5.75 11.41
C ILE A 89 3.82 6.59 11.33
N LEU A 90 4.82 6.28 12.16
CA LEU A 90 6.13 6.95 12.12
C LEU A 90 6.87 6.73 10.80
N ALA A 91 6.82 5.51 10.25
CA ALA A 91 7.43 5.20 8.96
C ALA A 91 6.75 5.98 7.81
N TYR A 92 5.42 6.06 7.81
CA TYR A 92 4.69 6.86 6.82
C TYR A 92 4.98 8.36 6.95
N ALA A 93 5.05 8.89 8.17
CA ALA A 93 5.40 10.30 8.39
C ALA A 93 6.82 10.62 7.87
N ALA A 94 7.79 9.75 8.11
CA ALA A 94 9.15 9.91 7.59
C ALA A 94 9.18 9.84 6.04
N ALA A 95 8.46 8.90 5.44
CA ALA A 95 8.38 8.78 3.98
C ALA A 95 7.76 10.02 3.32
N LEU A 96 6.68 10.57 3.90
CA LEU A 96 6.06 11.80 3.42
C LEU A 96 6.98 13.02 3.55
N ALA A 97 7.76 13.11 4.63
CA ALA A 97 8.73 14.19 4.81
C ALA A 97 9.85 14.13 3.77
N VAL A 98 10.36 12.94 3.45
CA VAL A 98 11.36 12.75 2.38
C VAL A 98 10.77 13.10 1.02
N ALA A 99 9.56 12.63 0.72
CA ALA A 99 8.89 12.94 -0.55
C ALA A 99 8.65 14.45 -0.72
N ALA A 100 8.22 15.14 0.35
CA ALA A 100 8.04 16.60 0.34
C ALA A 100 9.37 17.35 0.15
N GLY A 101 10.44 16.88 0.79
CA GLY A 101 11.79 17.44 0.61
C GLY A 101 12.31 17.28 -0.83
N VAL A 102 12.13 16.09 -1.42
CA VAL A 102 12.50 15.81 -2.82
C VAL A 102 11.65 16.68 -3.76
N TRP A 103 10.34 16.79 -3.54
CA TRP A 103 9.47 17.63 -4.37
C TRP A 103 9.84 19.11 -4.32
N LEU A 104 10.23 19.63 -3.16
CA LEU A 104 10.76 20.99 -3.02
C LEU A 104 12.11 21.18 -3.72
N MET A 105 12.97 20.18 -3.71
CA MET A 105 14.27 20.24 -4.39
C MET A 105 14.13 20.19 -5.93
N PHE A 106 13.15 19.43 -6.44
CA PHE A 106 12.86 19.30 -7.86
C PHE A 106 11.78 20.27 -8.36
N LYS A 107 11.35 21.23 -7.53
CA LYS A 107 10.48 22.30 -8.01
C LYS A 107 11.24 23.02 -9.13
N PRO A 108 10.77 22.94 -10.39
CA PRO A 108 11.43 23.66 -11.46
C PRO A 108 11.36 25.13 -11.04
N ALA A 109 12.53 25.75 -10.87
CA ALA A 109 12.58 27.18 -10.74
C ALA A 109 11.83 27.72 -11.96
N GLU A 110 10.69 28.37 -11.74
CA GLU A 110 10.02 29.22 -12.72
C GLU A 110 10.92 30.43 -12.95
N ASN A 111 12.12 30.17 -13.46
CA ASN A 111 13.00 31.13 -14.05
C ASN A 111 12.33 31.47 -15.38
N GLY A 112 11.61 32.59 -15.43
CA GLY A 112 10.93 33.14 -16.62
C GLY A 112 11.81 33.25 -17.88
N ASN A 113 13.12 33.01 -17.74
CA ASN A 113 14.11 32.96 -18.81
C ASN A 113 13.99 31.73 -19.73
N GLY A 114 13.34 30.64 -19.29
CA GLY A 114 13.20 29.41 -20.08
C GLY A 114 12.20 29.51 -21.25
N ARG A 115 11.15 30.34 -21.09
CA ARG A 115 10.16 30.61 -22.16
C ARG A 115 10.63 31.70 -23.12
N ALA A 116 11.29 32.74 -22.62
CA ALA A 116 11.88 33.79 -23.45
C ALA A 116 12.87 33.22 -24.49
N LYS A 117 13.76 32.32 -24.08
CA LYS A 117 14.71 31.66 -25.00
C LYS A 117 14.05 30.83 -26.11
N ARG A 118 12.87 30.26 -25.87
CA ARG A 118 12.15 29.48 -26.89
C ARG A 118 11.53 30.36 -27.97
N ILE A 119 11.12 31.59 -27.61
CA ILE A 119 10.57 32.58 -28.54
C ILE A 119 11.69 33.16 -29.41
N ASP A 120 12.88 33.38 -28.85
CA ASP A 120 14.05 33.83 -29.61
C ASP A 120 14.51 32.79 -30.64
N HIS A 121 14.48 31.50 -30.29
CA HIS A 121 14.77 30.42 -31.23
C HIS A 121 13.75 30.31 -32.37
N ALA A 122 12.45 30.47 -32.07
CA ALA A 122 11.41 30.49 -33.09
C ALA A 122 11.58 31.67 -34.05
N ARG A 123 11.94 32.85 -33.55
CA ARG A 123 12.25 34.04 -34.38
C ARG A 123 13.48 33.85 -35.26
N ALA A 124 14.53 33.21 -34.76
CA ALA A 124 15.73 32.91 -35.55
C ALA A 124 15.43 31.95 -36.71
N ILE A 125 14.57 30.96 -36.49
CA ILE A 125 14.13 30.03 -37.55
C ILE A 125 13.30 30.77 -38.61
N VAL A 126 12.36 31.63 -38.18
CA VAL A 126 11.55 32.43 -39.11
C VAL A 126 12.42 33.39 -39.93
N ALA A 127 13.38 34.09 -39.30
CA ALA A 127 14.29 34.98 -40.01
C ALA A 127 15.20 34.26 -41.02
N MET A 128 15.59 33.01 -40.74
CA MET A 128 16.35 32.18 -41.68
C MET A 128 15.50 31.71 -42.86
N VAL A 129 14.19 31.55 -42.67
CA VAL A 129 13.26 31.05 -43.70
C VAL A 129 12.73 32.17 -44.60
N THR A 130 12.64 33.42 -44.12
CA THR A 130 11.99 34.51 -44.87
C THR A 130 12.91 35.43 -45.66
N ASP A 131 14.24 35.23 -45.67
CA ASP A 131 15.25 36.09 -46.35
C ASP A 131 14.90 37.60 -46.32
N GLN A 132 14.43 38.05 -45.16
CA GLN A 132 13.99 39.41 -44.95
C GLN A 132 14.84 39.98 -43.83
N GLU A 133 15.83 40.79 -44.18
CA GLU A 133 16.59 41.58 -43.22
C GLU A 133 15.59 42.38 -42.37
N VAL A 134 15.49 42.03 -41.10
CA VAL A 134 14.72 42.79 -40.12
C VAL A 134 15.44 44.12 -39.93
N LYS A 135 15.03 45.12 -40.72
CA LYS A 135 15.41 46.53 -40.51
C LYS A 135 15.12 46.88 -39.06
N ASN A 136 16.20 47.20 -38.35
CA ASN A 136 16.23 47.75 -37.00
C ASN A 136 15.10 48.75 -36.78
N GLY A 137 14.26 48.49 -35.78
CA GLY A 137 13.29 49.48 -35.33
C GLY A 137 12.08 48.99 -34.54
N LEU A 138 12.17 47.98 -33.66
CA LEU A 138 11.11 47.77 -32.65
C LEU A 138 11.70 47.43 -31.27
N PRO A 139 11.24 48.09 -30.19
CA PRO A 139 11.82 47.97 -28.86
C PRO A 139 11.60 46.58 -28.26
N ALA A 140 12.59 46.12 -27.48
CA ALA A 140 12.51 44.88 -26.73
C ALA A 140 11.24 44.85 -25.87
N ALA A 141 10.41 43.82 -26.06
CA ALA A 141 9.19 43.64 -25.30
C ALA A 141 9.53 43.39 -23.82
N THR A 142 9.18 44.33 -22.95
CA THR A 142 9.17 44.11 -21.50
C THR A 142 7.89 43.38 -21.10
N ALA A 143 7.94 42.68 -19.96
CA ALA A 143 6.98 41.68 -19.51
C ALA A 143 5.51 42.13 -19.31
N GLY A 144 5.17 43.38 -19.62
CA GLY A 144 3.80 43.92 -19.54
C GLY A 144 3.04 43.94 -20.87
N ASP A 145 3.69 43.75 -22.01
CA ASP A 145 3.10 44.00 -23.35
C ASP A 145 2.98 42.76 -24.24
N HIS A 146 2.78 41.61 -23.61
CA HIS A 146 2.65 40.32 -24.30
C HIS A 146 1.47 40.28 -25.26
N ASP A 147 0.35 40.91 -24.88
CA ASP A 147 -0.89 40.91 -25.66
C ASP A 147 -0.77 41.77 -26.93
N ARG A 148 0.00 42.87 -26.86
CA ARG A 148 0.33 43.71 -28.02
C ARG A 148 1.31 43.00 -28.95
N ALA A 149 2.29 42.28 -28.41
CA ALA A 149 3.23 41.49 -29.20
C ALA A 149 2.54 40.32 -29.92
N LEU A 150 1.58 39.64 -29.27
CA LEU A 150 0.77 38.59 -29.87
C LEU A 150 -0.13 39.12 -30.98
N LYS A 151 -0.80 40.27 -30.77
CA LYS A 151 -1.62 40.91 -31.81
C LYS A 151 -0.81 41.32 -33.03
N ALA A 152 0.39 41.88 -32.84
CA ALA A 152 1.26 42.25 -33.96
C ALA A 152 1.73 41.03 -34.77
N LEU A 153 2.00 39.91 -34.10
CA LEU A 153 2.41 38.67 -34.75
C LEU A 153 1.24 37.98 -35.48
N ALA A 154 0.04 38.03 -34.89
CA ALA A 154 -1.19 37.57 -35.53
C ALA A 154 -1.49 38.37 -36.82
N ASP A 155 -1.35 39.70 -36.79
CA ASP A 155 -1.58 40.56 -37.97
C ASP A 155 -0.59 40.25 -39.10
N GLN A 156 0.68 39.96 -38.76
CA GLN A 156 1.67 39.55 -39.76
C GLN A 156 1.37 38.17 -40.39
N LEU A 157 0.91 37.20 -39.61
CA LEU A 157 0.54 35.88 -40.13
C LEU A 157 -0.67 35.96 -41.06
N LEU A 158 -1.70 36.73 -40.68
CA LEU A 158 -2.90 36.94 -41.48
C LEU A 158 -2.59 37.60 -42.84
N ARG A 159 -1.71 38.61 -42.85
CA ARG A 159 -1.25 39.22 -44.10
C ARG A 159 -0.49 38.26 -45.00
N MET A 160 0.30 37.34 -44.44
CA MET A 160 1.02 36.33 -45.23
C MET A 160 0.09 35.28 -45.84
N GLU A 161 -1.05 34.98 -45.22
CA GLU A 161 -2.08 34.10 -45.79
C GLU A 161 -3.04 34.82 -46.77
N GLY A 162 -2.81 36.12 -47.04
CA GLY A 162 -3.65 36.90 -47.95
C GLY A 162 -5.00 37.32 -47.37
N LEU A 163 -5.19 37.18 -46.06
CA LEU A 163 -6.38 37.59 -45.32
C LEU A 163 -6.12 38.95 -44.67
N SER A 164 -6.63 40.04 -45.26
CA SER A 164 -6.64 41.34 -44.59
C SER A 164 -7.80 41.42 -43.62
N VAL A 165 -7.52 41.63 -42.32
CA VAL A 165 -8.54 41.98 -41.33
C VAL A 165 -8.90 43.45 -41.53
N GLU A 166 -10.02 43.73 -42.18
CA GLU A 166 -10.63 45.06 -42.10
C GLU A 166 -11.11 45.29 -40.65
N PRO A 167 -10.84 46.46 -40.05
CA PRO A 167 -11.32 46.77 -38.71
C PRO A 167 -12.84 46.75 -38.71
N ILE A 168 -13.42 45.85 -37.92
CA ILE A 168 -14.86 45.79 -37.69
C ILE A 168 -15.21 46.97 -36.76
N ASP A 169 -15.46 48.14 -37.35
CA ASP A 169 -16.24 49.19 -36.72
C ASP A 169 -17.71 48.76 -36.78
N GLN A 170 -18.12 47.83 -35.90
CA GLN A 170 -19.54 47.54 -35.69
C GLN A 170 -20.04 48.29 -34.47
N ASP A 171 -20.51 49.48 -34.80
CA ASP A 171 -21.62 50.21 -34.20
C ASP A 171 -22.67 49.25 -33.61
N LEU A 172 -22.59 49.03 -32.29
CA LEU A 172 -23.49 48.18 -31.49
C LEU A 172 -24.89 48.81 -31.29
N SER A 173 -25.28 49.80 -32.11
CA SER A 173 -26.51 50.58 -31.96
C SER A 173 -27.75 49.97 -32.62
N SER A 174 -27.64 48.83 -33.32
CA SER A 174 -28.79 48.20 -34.01
C SER A 174 -29.47 47.04 -33.28
N TYR A 175 -28.92 46.58 -32.15
CA TYR A 175 -29.64 45.65 -31.28
C TYR A 175 -30.55 46.45 -30.36
N GLY A 176 -31.76 46.72 -30.84
CA GLY A 176 -32.88 47.27 -30.09
C GLY A 176 -33.24 46.40 -28.89
N ILE A 177 -32.53 46.64 -27.78
CA ILE A 177 -32.94 46.23 -26.45
C ILE A 177 -33.76 47.42 -25.94
N ASP A 178 -35.09 47.35 -26.10
CA ASP A 178 -36.01 48.25 -25.41
C ASP A 178 -35.90 48.00 -23.89
N PRO A 179 -35.47 48.97 -23.08
CA PRO A 179 -35.63 48.91 -21.65
C PRO A 179 -36.92 49.65 -21.28
N GLU A 180 -37.80 48.96 -20.56
CA GLU A 180 -39.00 49.46 -19.87
C GLU A 180 -40.37 49.30 -20.58
N ALA A 181 -41.26 48.62 -19.84
CA ALA A 181 -42.73 48.54 -19.90
C ALA A 181 -43.39 47.58 -20.90
#